data_AF-A0A929HF40-F1
#
_entry.id   AF-A0A929HF40-F1
#
_cell.length_a   1.000
_cell.length_b   1.000
_cell.length_c   1.000
_cell.angle_alpha   90.00
_cell.angle_beta   90.00
_cell.angle_gamma   90.00
#
_symmetry.space_group_name_H-M   'P 1'
#
loop_
_entity.id
_entity.type
_entity.pdbx_description
1 polymer ?
#
loop_
_entity_poly.entity_id
_entity_poly.type
_entity_poly.pdbx_seq_one_letter_code
_entity_poly.pdbx_strand_id
1 'polypeptide(L)'
;MEFLQEMGKDTLRALIIRPSALGDTLLLTPALHHIAKRVAVTLLGRKPGIDFLRPFVTHCLDYEKGGWHTLFSEEANCEDLPLPEVDTVISFLSDPSRKVAKRLEACLKNIPVFTYPPFPPKQEDIHVAVYLASCLKESGLPVNPEAAIEQARKKSLFEKNKPPRSQGTIVFHPGSGSKKKNCSPEFWTELIKNKDLGIFQRRVLLLGPAEEEWHELFAKELIGVAVEMVISPDQHMLLSMLKDASLYIGHD
;
A
#
# COMPACT_ATOMS: atom_id res chain seq x y z
N MET A 1 1.57 -9.90 18.31
CA MET A 1 2.87 -9.58 18.93
C MET A 1 3.87 -10.75 18.85
N GLU A 2 3.76 -11.67 17.88
CA GLU A 2 4.68 -12.84 17.77
C GLU A 2 5.68 -12.75 16.60
N PHE A 3 5.76 -11.62 15.89
CA PHE A 3 6.63 -11.49 14.70
C PHE A 3 8.07 -11.08 15.01
N LEU A 4 8.36 -10.61 16.23
CA LEU A 4 9.59 -9.86 16.56
C LEU A 4 10.66 -10.65 17.33
N GLN A 5 10.46 -11.95 17.60
CA GLN A 5 11.34 -12.70 18.51
C GLN A 5 12.40 -13.58 17.83
N GLU A 6 12.52 -13.55 16.49
CA GLU A 6 13.49 -14.37 15.74
C GLU A 6 14.31 -13.55 14.72
N MET A 7 14.90 -12.41 15.12
CA MET A 7 15.92 -11.75 14.30
C MET A 7 17.25 -11.73 15.05
N GLY A 8 18.24 -12.45 14.50
CA GLY A 8 19.60 -12.52 15.04
C GLY A 8 20.37 -11.21 14.83
N LYS A 9 21.48 -11.06 15.55
CA LYS A 9 22.33 -9.85 15.54
C LYS A 9 22.95 -9.53 14.16
N ASP A 10 22.96 -10.51 13.24
CA ASP A 10 23.50 -10.41 11.88
C ASP A 10 22.43 -10.21 10.80
N THR A 11 21.21 -9.83 11.19
CA THR A 11 20.10 -9.61 10.24
C THR A 11 20.34 -8.32 9.44
N LEU A 12 20.33 -8.41 8.10
CA LEU A 12 20.42 -7.25 7.22
C LEU A 12 19.29 -6.25 7.51
N ARG A 13 19.63 -4.97 7.66
CA ARG A 13 18.70 -3.86 7.95
C ARG A 13 18.60 -2.92 6.76
N ALA A 14 17.38 -2.66 6.31
CA ALA A 14 17.14 -1.81 5.14
C ALA A 14 16.15 -0.68 5.49
N LEU A 15 16.48 0.55 5.06
CA LEU A 15 15.50 1.64 4.97
C LEU A 15 14.95 1.68 3.55
N ILE A 16 13.64 1.53 3.40
CA ILE A 16 12.96 1.70 2.11
C ILE A 16 12.15 2.99 2.17
N ILE A 17 12.35 3.90 1.22
CA ILE A 17 11.64 5.19 1.12
C ILE A 17 10.69 5.15 -0.08
N ARG A 18 9.38 5.18 0.19
CA ARG A 18 8.33 5.18 -0.84
C ARG A 18 7.06 5.93 -0.37
N PRO A 19 7.04 7.27 -0.44
CA PRO A 19 5.88 8.08 -0.07
C PRO A 19 4.82 8.14 -1.19
N SER A 20 4.26 6.99 -1.56
CA SER A 20 3.28 6.89 -2.64
C SER A 20 1.83 6.83 -2.13
N ALA A 21 0.85 6.87 -3.04
CA ALA A 21 -0.55 6.61 -2.70
C ALA A 21 -0.75 5.17 -2.20
N LEU A 22 -1.91 4.87 -1.60
CA LEU A 22 -2.20 3.54 -1.02
C LEU A 22 -1.99 2.41 -2.04
N GLY A 23 -2.61 2.51 -3.22
CA GLY A 23 -2.47 1.49 -4.28
C GLY A 23 -1.02 1.23 -4.65
N ASP A 24 -0.27 2.29 -4.94
CA ASP A 24 1.16 2.23 -5.27
C ASP A 24 2.04 1.70 -4.14
N THR A 25 1.64 1.95 -2.88
CA THR A 25 2.32 1.44 -1.70
C THR A 25 2.11 -0.06 -1.58
N LEU A 26 0.88 -0.55 -1.79
CA LEU A 26 0.55 -1.97 -1.75
C LEU A 26 1.29 -2.79 -2.82
N LEU A 27 1.74 -2.18 -3.92
CA LEU A 27 2.55 -2.86 -4.94
C LEU A 27 3.93 -3.30 -4.44
N LEU A 28 4.37 -2.79 -3.28
CA LEU A 28 5.59 -3.25 -2.60
C LEU A 28 5.38 -4.56 -1.81
N THR A 29 4.13 -4.92 -1.51
CA THR A 29 3.77 -6.08 -0.67
C THR A 29 4.41 -7.39 -1.10
N PRO A 30 4.40 -7.78 -2.40
CA PRO A 30 4.98 -9.06 -2.82
C PRO A 30 6.46 -9.18 -2.45
N ALA A 31 7.22 -8.10 -2.67
CA ALA A 31 8.65 -8.09 -2.39
C ALA A 31 8.93 -8.12 -0.88
N LEU A 32 8.20 -7.32 -0.09
CA LEU A 32 8.34 -7.30 1.37
C LEU A 32 7.96 -8.62 2.00
N HIS A 33 6.83 -9.21 1.59
CA HIS A 33 6.40 -10.52 2.04
C HIS A 33 7.44 -11.58 1.74
N HIS A 34 8.04 -11.54 0.55
CA HIS A 34 9.08 -12.50 0.16
C HIS A 34 10.30 -12.41 1.08
N ILE A 35 10.79 -11.22 1.41
CA ILE A 35 11.97 -11.03 2.29
C ILE A 35 11.65 -10.97 3.78
N ALA A 36 10.36 -11.06 4.15
CA ALA A 36 9.93 -11.02 5.53
C ALA A 36 10.70 -12.06 6.35
N LYS A 37 11.08 -11.68 7.58
CA LYS A 37 11.91 -12.45 8.51
C LYS A 37 13.40 -12.63 8.13
N ARG A 38 13.81 -12.25 6.92
CA ARG A 38 15.23 -12.32 6.46
C ARG A 38 15.93 -10.96 6.47
N VAL A 39 15.14 -9.89 6.38
CA VAL A 39 15.61 -8.50 6.39
C VAL A 39 14.77 -7.72 7.39
N ALA A 40 15.41 -6.96 8.26
CA ALA A 40 14.75 -6.00 9.12
C ALA A 40 14.48 -4.72 8.31
N VAL A 41 13.24 -4.54 7.88
CA VAL A 41 12.86 -3.41 7.00
C VAL A 41 12.25 -2.29 7.84
N THR A 42 12.80 -1.10 7.73
CA THR A 42 12.12 0.14 8.10
C THR A 42 11.56 0.78 6.83
N LEU A 43 10.23 0.94 6.76
CA LEU A 43 9.55 1.54 5.62
C LEU A 43 9.14 2.98 5.95
N LEU A 44 9.64 3.93 5.18
CA LEU A 44 9.25 5.33 5.22
C LEU A 44 8.25 5.61 4.09
N GLY A 45 7.05 6.07 4.42
CA GLY A 45 6.05 6.46 3.41
C GLY A 45 4.87 7.21 4.01
N ARG A 46 3.77 7.34 3.25
CA ARG A 46 2.62 8.16 3.65
C ARG A 46 1.59 7.37 4.46
N LYS A 47 1.20 7.92 5.61
CA LYS A 47 0.06 7.42 6.39
C LYS A 47 -1.28 7.89 5.81
N PRO A 48 -2.38 7.12 6.01
CA PRO A 48 -2.42 5.81 6.68
C PRO A 48 -1.96 4.64 5.80
N GLY A 49 -1.70 4.86 4.51
CA GLY A 49 -1.48 3.78 3.53
C GLY A 49 -0.32 2.83 3.86
N ILE A 50 0.78 3.33 4.43
CA ILE A 50 1.90 2.48 4.87
C ILE A 50 1.55 1.51 6.00
N ASP A 51 0.51 1.79 6.79
CA ASP A 51 0.18 0.96 7.94
C ASP A 51 -0.37 -0.42 7.51
N PHE A 52 -0.85 -0.55 6.27
CA PHE A 52 -1.18 -1.83 5.63
C PHE A 52 0.03 -2.76 5.49
N LEU A 53 1.25 -2.22 5.36
CA LEU A 53 2.46 -3.03 5.17
C LEU A 53 3.13 -3.46 6.47
N ARG A 54 2.63 -3.02 7.64
CA ARG A 54 3.15 -3.41 8.96
C ARG A 54 3.37 -4.91 9.15
N PRO A 55 2.52 -5.82 8.64
CA PRO A 55 2.75 -7.26 8.81
C PRO A 55 4.03 -7.78 8.12
N PHE A 56 4.63 -7.01 7.21
CA PHE A 56 5.76 -7.43 6.38
C PHE A 56 7.06 -6.66 6.66
N VAL A 57 7.03 -5.72 7.60
CA VAL A 57 8.18 -4.84 7.92
C VAL A 57 8.39 -4.75 9.43
N THR A 58 9.57 -4.32 9.85
CA THR A 58 9.91 -4.13 11.27
C THR A 58 9.31 -2.83 11.80
N HIS A 59 9.44 -1.74 11.05
CA HIS A 59 8.96 -0.42 11.44
C HIS A 59 8.36 0.33 10.24
N CYS A 60 7.34 1.16 10.51
CA CYS A 60 6.81 2.13 9.57
C CYS A 60 7.05 3.55 10.11
N LEU A 61 7.67 4.40 9.30
CA LEU A 61 7.89 5.82 9.58
C LEU A 61 6.98 6.67 8.70
N ASP A 62 6.42 7.72 9.29
CA ASP A 62 5.54 8.66 8.59
C ASP A 62 6.37 9.72 7.88
N TYR A 63 6.29 9.72 6.56
CA TYR A 63 7.01 10.64 5.68
C TYR A 63 6.62 12.10 5.86
N GLU A 64 5.37 12.36 6.29
CA GLU A 64 4.88 13.73 6.51
C GLU A 64 5.29 14.27 7.90
N LYS A 65 5.98 13.47 8.72
CA LYS A 65 6.45 13.83 10.07
C LYS A 65 7.97 13.67 10.17
N GLY A 66 8.59 14.13 11.27
CA GLY A 66 10.00 13.81 11.56
C GLY A 66 11.01 14.43 10.58
N GLY A 67 10.69 15.58 9.99
CA GLY A 67 11.67 16.36 9.24
C GLY A 67 12.02 15.82 7.84
N TRP A 68 11.46 14.71 7.35
CA TRP A 68 11.83 14.14 6.03
C TRP A 68 11.66 15.11 4.84
N HIS A 69 10.81 16.13 4.98
CA HIS A 69 10.68 17.21 4.01
C HIS A 69 11.97 18.04 3.82
N THR A 70 12.87 18.10 4.81
CA THR A 70 14.15 18.84 4.74
C THR A 70 15.09 18.27 3.68
N LEU A 71 14.92 17.01 3.28
CA LEU A 71 15.64 16.40 2.16
C LEU A 71 15.37 17.11 0.83
N PHE A 72 14.30 17.92 0.73
CA PHE A 72 13.93 18.68 -0.46
C PHE A 72 14.30 20.17 -0.34
N SER A 73 14.46 20.70 0.88
CA SER A 73 14.90 22.08 1.15
C SER A 73 16.33 22.36 0.66
N GLU A 74 16.71 23.61 0.42
CA GLU A 74 18.06 23.96 -0.10
C GLU A 74 19.18 23.47 0.84
N GLU A 75 19.01 23.68 2.14
CA GLU A 75 19.88 23.19 3.21
C GLU A 75 19.25 21.94 3.83
N ALA A 76 19.85 20.77 3.59
CA ALA A 76 19.40 19.54 4.23
C ALA A 76 19.93 19.51 5.67
N ASN A 77 19.04 19.61 6.65
CA ASN A 77 19.40 19.31 8.02
C ASN A 77 19.21 17.82 8.28
N CYS A 78 20.32 17.08 8.37
CA CYS A 78 20.33 15.66 8.72
C CYS A 78 20.16 15.42 10.22
N GLU A 79 20.44 16.42 11.08
CA GLU A 79 20.46 16.26 12.53
C GLU A 79 19.06 15.95 13.10
N ASP A 80 18.01 16.44 12.44
CA ASP A 80 16.63 16.26 12.86
C ASP A 80 15.96 15.01 12.26
N LEU A 81 16.64 14.30 11.35
CA LEU A 81 16.06 13.13 10.68
C LEU A 81 16.14 11.91 11.61
N PRO A 82 15.02 11.20 11.86
CA PRO A 82 15.00 9.97 12.64
C PRO A 82 15.57 8.81 11.81
N LEU A 83 16.87 8.85 11.52
CA LEU A 83 17.56 7.86 10.72
C LEU A 83 17.68 6.56 11.54
N PRO A 84 17.07 5.45 11.10
CA PRO A 84 17.24 4.16 11.76
C PRO A 84 18.65 3.63 11.52
N GLU A 85 19.14 2.76 12.42
CA GLU A 85 20.35 1.99 12.12
C GLU A 85 20.06 0.99 10.99
N VAL A 86 20.70 1.21 9.84
CA VAL A 86 20.51 0.40 8.63
C VAL A 86 21.82 0.16 7.92
N ASP A 87 21.85 -0.93 7.14
CA ASP A 87 23.01 -1.35 6.35
C ASP A 87 22.86 -0.94 4.88
N THR A 88 21.64 -0.60 4.44
CA THR A 88 21.36 -0.09 3.10
C THR A 88 20.11 0.79 3.07
N VAL A 89 20.08 1.74 2.14
CA VAL A 89 18.91 2.59 1.87
C VAL A 89 18.48 2.44 0.42
N ILE A 90 17.20 2.19 0.20
CA ILE A 90 16.58 2.11 -1.11
C ILE A 90 15.47 3.16 -1.20
N SER A 91 15.60 4.08 -2.14
CA SER A 91 14.70 5.21 -2.31
C SER A 91 13.97 5.15 -3.64
N PHE A 92 12.64 5.21 -3.60
CA PHE A 92 11.75 5.29 -4.76
C PHE A 92 11.14 6.69 -4.84
N LEU A 93 11.90 7.63 -5.39
CA LEU A 93 11.53 9.04 -5.47
C LEU A 93 11.73 9.59 -6.87
N SER A 94 10.88 10.54 -7.26
CA SER A 94 11.15 11.34 -8.45
C SER A 94 12.22 12.39 -8.10
N ASP A 95 13.46 12.10 -8.44
CA ASP A 95 14.60 13.01 -8.23
C ASP A 95 15.48 13.11 -9.49
N PRO A 96 14.97 13.72 -10.57
CA PRO A 96 15.73 13.87 -11.81
C PRO A 96 17.02 14.66 -11.63
N SER A 97 17.07 15.55 -10.63
CA SER A 97 18.25 16.35 -10.29
C SER A 97 19.27 15.66 -9.39
N ARG A 98 18.95 14.45 -8.89
CA ARG A 98 19.72 13.73 -7.86
C ARG A 98 20.02 14.55 -6.59
N LYS A 99 19.19 15.55 -6.27
CA LYS A 99 19.39 16.42 -5.09
C LYS A 99 19.11 15.65 -3.81
N VAL A 100 18.01 14.92 -3.78
CA VAL A 100 17.60 14.11 -2.63
C VAL A 100 18.56 12.95 -2.42
N ALA A 101 18.96 12.27 -3.51
CA ALA A 101 19.94 11.19 -3.46
C ALA A 101 21.25 11.63 -2.80
N LYS A 102 21.84 12.75 -3.26
CA LYS A 102 23.08 13.31 -2.69
C LYS A 102 22.95 13.69 -1.22
N ARG A 103 21.77 14.16 -0.79
CA ARG A 103 21.50 14.50 0.60
C ARG A 103 21.38 13.27 1.47
N LEU A 104 20.68 12.23 1.01
CA LEU A 104 20.64 10.94 1.69
C LEU A 104 22.05 10.35 1.83
N GLU A 105 22.85 10.36 0.77
CA GLU A 105 24.25 9.93 0.78
C GLU A 105 25.10 10.74 1.80
N ALA A 106 24.87 12.06 1.91
CA ALA A 106 25.56 12.92 2.87
C ALA A 106 25.13 12.68 4.33
N CYS A 107 23.84 12.45 4.58
CA CYS A 107 23.29 12.15 5.90
C CYS A 107 23.72 10.76 6.39
N LEU A 108 23.79 9.77 5.48
CA LEU A 108 24.03 8.37 5.77
C LEU A 108 25.45 7.96 5.34
N LYS A 109 26.45 8.59 5.95
CA LYS A 109 27.87 8.37 5.63
C LYS A 109 28.21 6.87 5.71
N ASN A 110 28.83 6.35 4.66
CA ASN A 110 29.27 4.95 4.52
C ASN A 110 28.13 3.91 4.43
N ILE A 111 26.89 4.33 4.25
CA ILE A 111 25.77 3.42 3.97
C ILE A 111 25.46 3.50 2.47
N PRO A 112 25.37 2.37 1.74
CA PRO A 112 24.98 2.38 0.34
C PRO A 112 23.55 2.89 0.17
N VAL A 113 23.40 3.93 -0.66
CA VAL A 113 22.10 4.53 -1.03
C VAL A 113 21.81 4.22 -2.50
N PHE A 114 20.72 3.50 -2.74
CA PHE A 114 20.20 3.21 -4.07
C PHE A 114 18.96 4.05 -4.33
N THR A 115 18.93 4.78 -5.44
CA THR A 115 17.79 5.62 -5.81
C THR A 115 17.24 5.17 -7.15
N TYR A 116 15.94 4.91 -7.18
CA TYR A 116 15.20 4.48 -8.34
C TYR A 116 14.02 5.42 -8.60
N PRO A 117 13.62 5.59 -9.88
CA PRO A 117 12.31 6.15 -10.19
C PRO A 117 11.19 5.43 -9.43
N PRO A 118 10.09 6.13 -9.07
CA PRO A 118 8.98 5.51 -8.33
C PRO A 118 8.18 4.49 -9.16
N PHE A 119 8.35 4.53 -10.49
CA PHE A 119 7.69 3.71 -11.49
C PHE A 119 8.69 3.29 -12.56
N PRO A 120 8.46 2.16 -13.25
CA PRO A 120 9.30 1.78 -14.37
C PRO A 120 9.32 2.85 -15.47
N PRO A 121 10.39 2.93 -16.27
CA PRO A 121 10.44 3.78 -17.45
C PRO A 121 9.25 3.53 -18.37
N LYS A 122 8.70 4.59 -18.98
CA LYS A 122 7.49 4.51 -19.80
C LYS A 122 7.61 3.56 -21.01
N GLN A 123 8.83 3.26 -21.43
CA GLN A 123 9.13 2.39 -22.58
C GLN A 123 9.18 0.90 -22.20
N GLU A 124 9.16 0.57 -20.91
CA GLU A 124 9.23 -0.80 -20.43
C GLU A 124 7.83 -1.36 -20.14
N ASP A 125 7.51 -2.51 -20.74
CA ASP A 125 6.30 -3.27 -20.45
C ASP A 125 6.54 -4.17 -19.23
N ILE A 126 6.66 -3.56 -18.05
CA ILE A 126 6.91 -4.24 -16.79
C ILE A 126 5.87 -3.81 -15.75
N HIS A 127 5.29 -4.79 -15.07
CA HIS A 127 4.38 -4.53 -13.96
C HIS A 127 5.15 -3.87 -12.80
N VAL A 128 4.61 -2.80 -12.23
CA VAL A 128 5.27 -2.00 -11.16
C VAL A 128 5.74 -2.87 -10.00
N ALA A 129 4.94 -3.85 -9.55
CA ALA A 129 5.36 -4.75 -8.47
C ALA A 129 6.61 -5.60 -8.81
N VAL A 130 6.76 -6.02 -10.07
CA VAL A 130 7.96 -6.73 -10.55
C VAL A 130 9.14 -5.78 -10.55
N TYR A 131 8.96 -4.57 -11.10
CA TYR A 131 9.97 -3.52 -11.13
C TYR A 131 10.51 -3.21 -9.73
N LEU A 132 9.62 -2.97 -8.75
CA LEU A 132 10.02 -2.70 -7.37
C LEU A 132 10.82 -3.86 -6.77
N ALA A 133 10.39 -5.10 -6.97
CA ALA A 133 11.13 -6.27 -6.49
C ALA A 133 12.51 -6.39 -7.15
N SER A 134 12.64 -6.09 -8.44
CA SER A 134 13.91 -6.07 -9.16
C SER A 134 14.86 -5.01 -8.60
N CYS A 135 14.38 -3.79 -8.36
CA CYS A 135 15.19 -2.73 -7.73
C CYS A 135 15.70 -3.14 -6.34
N LEU A 136 14.86 -3.78 -5.52
CA LEU A 136 15.29 -4.31 -4.22
C LEU A 136 16.36 -5.40 -4.36
N LYS A 137 16.25 -6.30 -5.35
CA LYS A 137 17.26 -7.32 -5.64
C LYS A 137 18.59 -6.69 -6.07
N GLU A 138 18.54 -5.73 -6.99
CA GLU A 138 19.71 -5.00 -7.48
C GLU A 138 20.42 -4.21 -6.38
N SER A 139 19.67 -3.76 -5.37
CA SER A 139 20.19 -3.12 -4.15
C SER A 139 20.82 -4.10 -3.15
N GLY A 140 20.85 -5.40 -3.47
CA GLY A 140 21.45 -6.44 -2.62
C GLY A 140 20.49 -7.08 -1.62
N LEU A 141 19.17 -6.79 -1.66
CA LEU A 141 18.22 -7.51 -0.81
C LEU A 141 17.96 -8.92 -1.35
N PRO A 142 17.75 -9.93 -0.49
CA PRO A 142 17.57 -11.33 -0.87
C PRO A 142 16.15 -11.63 -1.42
N VAL A 143 15.67 -10.81 -2.33
CA VAL A 143 14.37 -10.96 -3.01
C VAL A 143 14.54 -11.63 -4.38
N ASN A 144 13.60 -12.52 -4.70
CA ASN A 144 13.45 -13.08 -6.04
C ASN A 144 12.16 -12.47 -6.63
N PRO A 145 12.26 -11.55 -7.61
CA PRO A 145 11.11 -10.85 -8.18
C PRO A 145 10.04 -11.80 -8.71
N GLU A 146 10.42 -12.80 -9.49
CA GLU A 146 9.50 -13.74 -10.11
C GLU A 146 8.75 -14.57 -9.06
N ALA A 147 9.48 -15.10 -8.06
CA ALA A 147 8.89 -15.89 -6.99
C ALA A 147 7.98 -15.07 -6.08
N ALA A 148 8.34 -13.82 -5.78
CA ALA A 148 7.53 -12.90 -4.98
C ALA A 148 6.16 -12.65 -5.64
N ILE A 149 6.16 -12.41 -6.95
CA ILE A 149 4.95 -12.13 -7.72
C ILE A 149 4.11 -13.39 -7.90
N GLU A 150 4.75 -14.51 -8.21
CA GLU A 150 4.06 -15.80 -8.35
C GLU A 150 3.39 -16.23 -7.05
N GLN A 151 4.00 -15.96 -5.89
CA GLN A 151 3.38 -16.20 -4.59
C GLN A 151 2.13 -15.34 -4.38
N ALA A 152 2.19 -14.06 -4.76
CA ALA A 152 1.07 -13.13 -4.65
C ALA A 152 -0.11 -13.51 -5.57
N ARG A 153 0.17 -14.10 -6.73
CA ARG A 153 -0.85 -14.62 -7.66
C ARG A 153 -1.58 -15.85 -7.14
N LYS A 154 -0.88 -16.71 -6.39
CA LYS A 154 -1.43 -17.99 -5.90
C LYS A 154 -2.28 -17.85 -4.65
N LYS A 155 -1.96 -16.87 -3.80
CA LYS A 155 -2.62 -16.70 -2.50
C LYS A 155 -2.55 -15.26 -2.03
N SER A 156 -3.54 -14.88 -1.23
CA SER A 156 -3.47 -13.64 -0.47
C SER A 156 -2.21 -13.61 0.40
N LEU A 157 -1.48 -12.50 0.34
CA LEU A 157 -0.29 -12.27 1.17
C LEU A 157 -0.66 -11.80 2.58
N PHE A 158 -1.86 -11.24 2.76
CA PHE A 158 -2.37 -10.75 4.04
C PHE A 158 -2.98 -11.86 4.91
N GLU A 159 -3.19 -13.04 4.34
CA GLU A 159 -3.82 -14.17 5.05
C GLU A 159 -2.81 -15.24 5.47
N LYS A 160 -2.92 -15.67 6.74
CA LYS A 160 -2.24 -16.87 7.22
C LYS A 160 -3.04 -18.15 6.98
N ASN A 161 -4.38 -18.05 6.91
CA ASN A 161 -5.31 -19.17 6.78
C ASN A 161 -6.30 -18.90 5.64
N LYS A 162 -6.75 -19.96 4.94
CA LYS A 162 -7.84 -19.84 3.97
C LYS A 162 -9.06 -19.23 4.66
N PRO A 163 -9.73 -18.23 4.06
CA PRO A 163 -10.94 -17.70 4.63
C PRO A 163 -11.99 -18.82 4.64
N PRO A 164 -12.84 -18.90 5.69
CA PRO A 164 -14.04 -19.71 5.60
C PRO A 164 -14.83 -19.26 4.37
N ARG A 165 -15.56 -20.18 3.72
CA ARG A 165 -16.42 -19.85 2.56
C ARG A 165 -17.21 -18.58 2.88
N SER A 166 -16.96 -17.52 2.11
CA SER A 166 -17.56 -16.21 2.31
C SER A 166 -19.09 -16.33 2.28
N GLN A 167 -19.77 -15.64 3.19
CA GLN A 167 -21.24 -15.69 3.30
C GLN A 167 -21.97 -14.93 2.18
N GLY A 168 -21.37 -14.80 1.00
CA GLY A 168 -21.98 -14.07 -0.12
C GLY A 168 -22.09 -12.57 0.15
N THR A 169 -21.00 -11.92 0.57
CA THR A 169 -20.95 -10.45 0.68
C THR A 169 -20.50 -9.85 -0.66
N ILE A 170 -21.16 -8.80 -1.14
CA ILE A 170 -20.70 -7.94 -2.23
C ILE A 170 -20.34 -6.57 -1.69
N VAL A 171 -19.16 -6.06 -2.06
CA VAL A 171 -18.67 -4.73 -1.68
C VAL A 171 -18.65 -3.85 -2.94
N PHE A 172 -19.34 -2.71 -2.87
CA PHE A 172 -19.32 -1.67 -3.88
C PHE A 172 -18.45 -0.52 -3.39
N HIS A 173 -17.50 -0.07 -4.20
CA HIS A 173 -16.67 1.09 -3.93
C HIS A 173 -16.73 2.06 -5.11
N PRO A 174 -17.62 3.06 -5.06
CA PRO A 174 -17.84 3.98 -6.17
C PRO A 174 -16.72 5.02 -6.32
N GLY A 175 -15.83 5.09 -5.33
CA GLY A 175 -14.71 6.00 -5.30
C GLY A 175 -13.52 5.59 -6.16
N SER A 176 -12.63 6.55 -6.36
CA SER A 176 -11.26 6.32 -6.81
C SER A 176 -10.38 7.52 -6.39
N GLY A 177 -9.06 7.38 -6.55
CA GLY A 177 -8.14 8.50 -6.35
C GLY A 177 -8.29 9.62 -7.39
N SER A 178 -9.13 9.46 -8.43
CA SER A 178 -9.34 10.44 -9.50
C SER A 178 -10.83 10.58 -9.85
N LYS A 179 -11.42 11.75 -9.57
CA LYS A 179 -12.84 12.03 -9.93
C LYS A 179 -13.18 11.77 -11.40
N LYS A 180 -12.20 11.87 -12.31
CA LYS A 180 -12.39 11.62 -13.76
C LYS A 180 -12.65 10.15 -14.10
N LYS A 181 -12.26 9.22 -13.24
CA LYS A 181 -12.46 7.78 -13.44
C LYS A 181 -13.79 7.29 -12.84
N ASN A 182 -14.44 8.10 -12.00
CA ASN A 182 -15.64 7.68 -11.29
C ASN A 182 -16.86 7.69 -12.21
N CYS A 183 -17.61 6.59 -12.21
CA CYS A 183 -18.98 6.58 -12.73
C CYS A 183 -19.90 7.45 -11.88
N SER A 184 -21.04 7.84 -12.46
CA SER A 184 -22.00 8.72 -11.78
C SER A 184 -22.68 8.01 -10.59
N PRO A 185 -23.16 8.75 -9.58
CA PRO A 185 -23.89 8.15 -8.46
C PRO A 185 -25.16 7.39 -8.88
N GLU A 186 -25.80 7.79 -9.98
CA GLU A 186 -26.98 7.12 -10.54
C GLU A 186 -26.63 5.71 -11.02
N PHE A 187 -25.52 5.56 -11.75
CA PHE A 187 -25.03 4.24 -12.18
C PHE A 187 -24.83 3.30 -10.99
N TRP A 188 -24.21 3.79 -9.92
CA TRP A 188 -23.99 3.01 -8.71
C TRP A 188 -25.31 2.65 -8.01
N THR A 189 -26.24 3.60 -7.95
CA THR A 189 -27.56 3.36 -7.36
C THR A 189 -28.33 2.28 -8.11
N GLU A 190 -28.34 2.32 -9.45
CA GLU A 190 -28.96 1.30 -10.30
C GLU A 190 -28.30 -0.07 -10.10
N LEU A 191 -26.96 -0.11 -10.09
CA LEU A 191 -26.20 -1.33 -9.87
C LEU A 191 -26.50 -1.94 -8.49
N ILE A 192 -26.50 -1.14 -7.43
CA ILE A 192 -26.77 -1.59 -6.05
C ILE A 192 -28.21 -2.06 -5.89
N LYS A 193 -29.17 -1.47 -6.60
CA LYS A 193 -30.60 -1.89 -6.59
C LYS A 193 -30.84 -3.16 -7.40
N ASN A 194 -29.93 -3.53 -8.30
CA ASN A 194 -30.10 -4.68 -9.18
C ASN A 194 -30.22 -5.99 -8.38
N LYS A 195 -31.36 -6.67 -8.50
CA LYS A 195 -31.65 -7.94 -7.81
C LYS A 195 -31.01 -9.15 -8.50
N ASP A 196 -30.61 -8.98 -9.76
CA ASP A 196 -30.03 -10.03 -10.61
C ASP A 196 -28.53 -10.24 -10.36
N LEU A 197 -27.90 -9.41 -9.51
CA LEU A 197 -26.51 -9.61 -9.07
C LEU A 197 -26.29 -10.93 -8.28
N GLY A 198 -27.31 -11.77 -8.12
CA GLY A 198 -27.21 -13.08 -7.50
C GLY A 198 -27.62 -13.09 -6.02
N ILE A 199 -27.59 -14.27 -5.40
CA ILE A 199 -27.99 -14.48 -4.01
C ILE A 199 -26.82 -14.11 -3.08
N PHE A 200 -26.48 -12.83 -3.04
CA PHE A 200 -25.60 -12.28 -2.02
C PHE A 200 -26.41 -11.97 -0.75
N GLN A 201 -25.96 -12.47 0.39
CA GLN A 201 -26.65 -12.29 1.69
C GLN A 201 -26.43 -10.88 2.25
N ARG A 202 -25.32 -10.23 1.88
CA ARG A 202 -24.94 -8.91 2.37
C ARG A 202 -24.43 -8.02 1.24
N ARG A 203 -24.92 -6.78 1.18
CA ARG A 203 -24.44 -5.74 0.25
C ARG A 203 -23.83 -4.62 1.07
N VAL A 204 -22.60 -4.23 0.74
CA VAL A 204 -21.89 -3.15 1.42
C VAL A 204 -21.52 -2.06 0.42
N LEU A 205 -21.91 -0.83 0.69
CA LEU A 205 -21.43 0.37 0.01
C LEU A 205 -20.30 0.98 0.84
N LEU A 206 -19.07 0.81 0.36
CA LEU A 206 -17.85 1.34 0.97
C LEU A 206 -17.52 2.71 0.37
N LEU A 207 -17.63 3.76 1.16
CA LEU A 207 -17.28 5.13 0.77
C LEU A 207 -15.95 5.54 1.40
N GLY A 208 -15.05 6.13 0.62
CA GLY A 208 -13.84 6.76 1.13
C GLY A 208 -14.06 8.25 1.45
N PRO A 209 -13.00 8.94 1.91
CA PRO A 209 -13.07 10.37 2.21
C PRO A 209 -13.48 11.24 1.01
N ALA A 210 -13.15 10.82 -0.21
CA ALA A 210 -13.48 11.55 -1.42
C ALA A 210 -14.96 11.44 -1.81
N GLU A 211 -15.67 10.43 -1.30
CA GLU A 211 -17.09 10.17 -1.59
C GLU A 211 -18.00 10.61 -0.43
N GLU A 212 -17.47 11.30 0.58
CA GLU A 212 -18.25 11.81 1.72
C GLU A 212 -19.41 12.72 1.24
N GLU A 213 -19.18 13.49 0.17
CA GLU A 213 -20.20 14.33 -0.48
C GLU A 213 -21.35 13.52 -1.10
N TRP A 214 -21.18 12.22 -1.36
CA TRP A 214 -22.21 11.34 -1.91
C TRP A 214 -23.03 10.62 -0.84
N HIS A 215 -22.64 10.75 0.44
CA HIS A 215 -23.29 10.04 1.53
C HIS A 215 -24.80 10.35 1.62
N GLU A 216 -25.18 11.63 1.65
CA GLU A 216 -26.59 12.03 1.74
C GLU A 216 -27.40 11.58 0.51
N LEU A 217 -26.78 11.66 -0.67
CA LEU A 217 -27.40 11.22 -1.91
C LEU A 217 -27.69 9.73 -1.89
N PHE A 218 -26.70 8.89 -1.53
CA PHE A 218 -26.90 7.44 -1.44
C PHE A 218 -27.86 7.07 -0.31
N ALA A 219 -27.81 7.76 0.83
CA ALA A 219 -28.73 7.54 1.94
C ALA A 219 -30.18 7.74 1.51
N LYS A 220 -30.45 8.75 0.67
CA LYS A 220 -31.78 9.03 0.12
C LYS A 220 -32.18 8.05 -0.98
N GLU A 221 -31.28 7.78 -1.92
CA GLU A 221 -31.58 6.96 -3.09
C GLU A 221 -31.71 5.47 -2.76
N LEU A 222 -31.06 5.00 -1.70
CA LEU A 222 -31.05 3.59 -1.29
C LEU A 222 -32.01 3.31 -0.12
N ILE A 223 -32.95 4.21 0.17
CA ILE A 223 -34.00 3.98 1.16
C ILE A 223 -34.77 2.69 0.82
N GLY A 224 -34.89 1.78 1.80
CA GLY A 224 -35.58 0.50 1.64
C GLY A 224 -34.79 -0.57 0.87
N VAL A 225 -33.58 -0.27 0.42
CA VAL A 225 -32.65 -1.24 -0.15
C VAL A 225 -31.84 -1.86 0.99
N ALA A 226 -31.74 -3.19 1.02
CA ALA A 226 -30.92 -3.91 1.99
C ALA A 226 -29.42 -3.76 1.65
N VAL A 227 -28.84 -2.61 1.97
CA VAL A 227 -27.43 -2.27 1.79
C VAL A 227 -26.89 -1.58 3.04
N GLU A 228 -25.73 -2.03 3.49
CA GLU A 228 -24.98 -1.42 4.59
C GLU A 228 -24.02 -0.39 4.02
N MET A 229 -24.09 0.84 4.51
CA MET A 229 -23.18 1.90 4.10
C MET A 229 -22.08 2.06 5.15
N VAL A 230 -20.82 1.96 4.72
CA VAL A 230 -19.64 2.09 5.56
C VAL A 230 -18.76 3.21 5.02
N ILE A 231 -18.47 4.19 5.86
CA ILE A 231 -17.74 5.41 5.49
C ILE A 231 -16.39 5.39 6.16
N SER A 232 -15.33 5.52 5.35
CA SER A 232 -13.94 5.66 5.80
C SER A 232 -13.58 4.74 6.97
N PRO A 233 -13.79 3.41 6.84
CA PRO A 233 -13.52 2.47 7.92
C PRO A 233 -12.04 2.49 8.29
N ASP A 234 -11.73 2.16 9.55
CA ASP A 234 -10.35 1.93 9.93
C ASP A 234 -9.75 0.73 9.18
N GLN A 235 -8.42 0.61 9.26
CA GLN A 235 -7.66 -0.44 8.58
C GLN A 235 -8.15 -1.86 8.92
N HIS A 236 -8.49 -2.11 10.20
CA HIS A 236 -8.90 -3.44 10.64
C HIS A 236 -10.27 -3.80 10.06
N MET A 237 -11.22 -2.88 10.15
CA MET A 237 -12.55 -3.06 9.58
C MET A 237 -12.51 -3.21 8.05
N LEU A 238 -11.69 -2.40 7.36
CA LEU A 238 -11.52 -2.50 5.90
C LEU A 238 -10.98 -3.88 5.49
N LEU A 239 -9.91 -4.33 6.14
CA LEU A 239 -9.31 -5.64 5.84
C LEU A 239 -10.28 -6.79 6.14
N SER A 240 -11.00 -6.74 7.26
CA SER A 240 -12.00 -7.76 7.59
C SER A 240 -13.12 -7.80 6.55
N MET A 241 -13.64 -6.63 6.15
CA MET A 241 -14.71 -6.54 5.16
C MET A 241 -14.28 -7.07 3.79
N LEU A 242 -13.11 -6.66 3.29
CA LEU A 242 -12.61 -7.11 1.99
C LEU A 242 -12.27 -8.61 2.00
N LYS A 243 -11.86 -9.14 3.15
CA LYS A 243 -11.63 -10.59 3.33
C LYS A 243 -12.93 -11.40 3.23
N ASP A 244 -14.02 -10.87 3.77
CA ASP A 244 -15.33 -11.54 3.75
C ASP A 244 -16.08 -11.30 2.42
N ALA A 245 -15.59 -10.39 1.58
CA ALA A 245 -16.16 -10.10 0.27
C ALA A 245 -16.01 -11.28 -0.67
N SER A 246 -17.12 -11.67 -1.27
CA SER A 246 -17.20 -12.66 -2.36
C SER A 246 -17.03 -11.99 -3.73
N LEU A 247 -17.38 -10.70 -3.80
CA LEU A 247 -17.23 -9.86 -4.97
C LEU A 247 -16.94 -8.43 -4.50
N TYR A 248 -15.92 -7.81 -5.10
CA TYR A 248 -15.63 -6.39 -4.97
C TYR A 248 -15.85 -5.73 -6.33
N ILE A 249 -16.61 -4.64 -6.36
CA ILE A 249 -16.84 -3.83 -7.56
C ILE A 249 -16.39 -2.41 -7.25
N GLY A 250 -15.42 -1.92 -8.00
CA GLY A 250 -14.90 -0.56 -7.88
C GLY A 250 -14.14 -0.14 -9.13
N HIS A 251 -13.53 1.03 -9.07
CA HIS A 251 -12.69 1.55 -10.15
C HIS A 251 -11.20 1.23 -9.92
N ASP A 252 -10.43 1.35 -11.00
CA ASP A 252 -8.97 1.49 -10.96
C ASP A 252 -8.55 2.92 -10.61
#